data_AF-A0A7Y9X294-F1
#
_entry.id   AF-A0A7Y9X294-F1
#
_cell.length_a   1.000
_cell.length_b   1.000
_cell.length_c   1.000
_cell.angle_alpha   90.00
_cell.angle_beta   90.00
_cell.angle_gamma   90.00
#
_symmetry.space_group_name_H-M   'P 1'
#
loop_
_entity.id
_entity.type
_entity.pdbx_description
1 polymer ?
#
loop_
_entity_poly.entity_id
_entity_poly.type
_entity_poly.pdbx_seq_one_letter_code
_entity_poly.pdbx_strand_id
1 'polypeptide(L)'
;MSDSPASAEPVLLTEPSDAPWPAAGIVRAVRRRADLSQRELARWAGVHHATIGRIEAGRMVPSIVLLRRIIGVVGCRLAVVDEFGRVLKPMQDWQDTYNGADRRYPSHLDTILDPEPGEWWADIYGLARPPETFYRDRAVRDAMRRRSQWEVRVAQHRHLPRPPWPPRGVV
;
A
#
# COMPACT_ATOMS: atom_id res chain seq x y z
N MET A 1 28.23 -28.08 5.86
CA MET A 1 28.11 -26.91 4.95
C MET A 1 26.64 -26.65 4.68
N SER A 2 25.96 -26.07 5.68
CA SER A 2 24.58 -25.60 5.53
C SER A 2 24.65 -24.09 5.54
N ASP A 3 24.68 -23.49 4.35
CA ASP A 3 24.59 -22.05 4.16
C ASP A 3 23.10 -21.70 4.20
N SER A 4 22.58 -21.44 5.41
CA SER A 4 21.28 -20.78 5.57
C SER A 4 21.39 -19.41 4.90
N PRO A 5 20.51 -19.03 3.95
CA PRO A 5 20.57 -17.69 3.41
C PRO A 5 20.32 -16.74 4.59
N ALA A 6 21.35 -15.99 4.95
CA ALA A 6 21.27 -14.90 5.90
C ALA A 6 20.00 -14.11 5.57
N SER A 7 19.04 -14.15 6.49
CA SER A 7 17.88 -13.28 6.48
C SER A 7 18.40 -11.86 6.36
N ALA A 8 18.41 -11.33 5.15
CA ALA A 8 18.87 -9.98 4.86
C ALA A 8 18.08 -9.07 5.78
N GLU A 9 18.75 -8.51 6.79
CA GLU A 9 18.14 -7.54 7.68
C GLU A 9 17.54 -6.46 6.78
N PRO A 10 16.24 -6.17 6.92
CA PRO A 10 15.57 -5.33 5.96
C PRO A 10 16.17 -3.93 6.10
N VAL A 11 16.90 -3.52 5.06
CA VAL A 11 17.48 -2.18 4.95
C VAL A 11 16.32 -1.19 5.06
N LEU A 12 16.26 -0.45 6.16
CA LEU A 12 15.33 0.66 6.32
C LEU A 12 15.63 1.66 5.19
N LEU A 13 14.68 1.85 4.28
CA LEU A 13 14.87 2.71 3.12
C LEU A 13 14.76 4.21 3.45
N THR A 14 14.36 4.55 4.68
CA THR A 14 13.89 5.90 4.98
C THR A 14 14.60 6.46 6.19
N GLU A 15 15.14 7.66 6.03
CA GLU A 15 15.50 8.58 7.11
C GLU A 15 14.27 8.84 8.01
N PRO A 16 14.46 9.24 9.29
CA PRO A 16 13.34 9.54 10.18
C PRO A 16 12.34 10.53 9.56
N SER A 17 11.05 10.34 9.87
CA SER A 17 9.91 11.10 9.30
C SER A 17 10.00 12.61 9.44
N ASP A 18 10.85 13.09 10.36
CA ASP A 18 10.98 14.51 10.73
C ASP A 18 11.94 15.28 9.81
N ALA A 19 12.58 14.61 8.85
CA ALA A 19 13.41 15.26 7.85
C ALA A 19 12.58 16.19 6.94
N PRO A 20 13.07 17.40 6.61
CA PRO A 20 12.36 18.29 5.69
C PRO A 20 12.10 17.63 4.34
N TRP A 21 10.86 17.71 3.86
CA TRP A 21 10.46 17.10 2.59
C TRP A 21 11.35 17.60 1.41
N PRO A 22 12.08 16.71 0.71
CA PRO A 22 13.16 17.10 -0.21
C PRO A 22 12.66 17.51 -1.61
N ALA A 23 11.61 18.34 -1.68
CA ALA A 23 10.98 18.75 -2.95
C ALA A 23 11.97 19.38 -3.94
N ALA A 24 12.84 20.28 -3.48
CA ALA A 24 13.84 20.92 -4.34
C ALA A 24 14.82 19.91 -4.95
N GLY A 25 15.25 18.92 -4.16
CA GLY A 25 16.12 17.84 -4.62
C GLY A 25 15.46 16.99 -5.70
N ILE A 26 14.19 16.61 -5.49
CA ILE A 26 13.42 15.84 -6.48
C ILE A 26 13.29 16.60 -7.80
N VAL A 27 12.93 17.89 -7.77
CA VAL A 27 12.80 18.71 -8.98
C VAL A 27 14.13 18.83 -9.74
N ARG A 28 15.24 19.04 -9.02
CA ARG A 28 16.59 19.07 -9.62
C ARG A 28 16.97 17.73 -10.25
N ALA A 29 16.64 16.62 -9.60
CA ALA A 29 16.90 15.28 -10.12
C ALA A 29 16.10 15.01 -11.42
N VAL A 30 14.82 15.40 -11.45
CA VAL A 30 13.98 15.32 -12.66
C VAL A 30 14.60 16.12 -13.81
N ARG A 31 14.99 17.38 -13.55
CA ARG A 31 15.65 18.21 -14.57
C ARG A 31 16.93 17.60 -15.10
N ARG A 32 17.77 17.04 -14.21
CA ARG A 32 19.02 16.39 -14.59
C ARG A 32 18.77 15.14 -15.44
N ARG A 33 17.73 14.37 -15.14
CA ARG A 33 17.36 13.17 -15.90
C ARG A 33 16.76 13.49 -17.28
N ALA A 34 16.08 14.63 -17.41
CA ALA A 34 15.48 15.08 -18.66
C ALA A 34 16.38 16.01 -19.50
N ASP A 35 17.50 16.46 -18.95
CA ASP A 35 18.36 17.51 -19.50
C ASP A 35 17.60 18.81 -19.84
N LEU A 36 16.79 19.31 -18.89
CA LEU A 36 15.92 20.48 -19.09
C LEU A 36 16.29 21.67 -18.20
N SER A 37 16.18 22.87 -18.77
CA SER A 37 16.12 24.13 -17.99
C SER A 37 14.84 24.20 -17.13
N GLN A 38 14.80 25.13 -16.16
CA GLN A 38 13.60 25.36 -15.34
C GLN A 38 12.38 25.75 -16.21
N ARG A 39 12.60 26.56 -17.25
CA ARG A 39 11.54 27.05 -18.14
C ARG A 39 10.99 25.91 -19.00
N GLU A 40 11.87 25.03 -19.48
CA GLU A 40 11.44 23.86 -20.25
C GLU A 40 10.70 22.86 -19.37
N LEU A 41 11.23 22.52 -18.19
CA LEU A 41 10.51 21.64 -17.27
C LEU A 41 9.13 22.20 -16.93
N ALA A 42 9.02 23.50 -16.68
CA ALA A 42 7.74 24.15 -16.40
C ALA A 42 6.77 24.01 -17.58
N ARG A 43 7.25 24.19 -18.82
CA ARG A 43 6.48 24.00 -20.05
C ARG A 43 5.97 22.56 -20.17
N TRP A 44 6.86 21.58 -20.00
CA TRP A 44 6.52 20.15 -20.06
C TRP A 44 5.56 19.73 -18.94
N ALA A 45 5.70 20.29 -17.74
CA ALA A 45 4.83 20.02 -16.60
C ALA A 45 3.51 20.82 -16.62
N GLY A 46 3.31 21.71 -17.61
CA GLY A 46 2.11 22.54 -17.73
C GLY A 46 1.95 23.56 -16.59
N VAL A 47 3.04 24.20 -16.16
CA VAL A 47 3.06 25.19 -15.09
C VAL A 47 3.85 26.45 -15.43
N HIS A 48 3.61 27.53 -14.69
CA HIS A 48 4.38 28.75 -14.83
C HIS A 48 5.84 28.57 -14.38
N HIS A 49 6.81 29.11 -15.14
CA HIS A 49 8.24 28.93 -14.87
C HIS A 49 8.67 29.37 -13.46
N ALA A 50 8.08 30.45 -12.93
CA ALA A 50 8.37 30.94 -11.57
C ALA A 50 7.97 29.94 -10.48
N THR A 51 7.09 28.98 -10.77
CA THR A 51 6.72 27.90 -9.84
C THR A 51 7.87 26.94 -9.64
N ILE A 52 8.55 26.50 -10.70
CA ILE A 52 9.73 25.63 -10.60
C ILE A 52 10.85 26.33 -9.82
N GLY A 53 11.11 27.61 -10.12
CA GLY A 53 12.11 28.40 -9.41
C GLY A 53 11.83 28.57 -7.92
N ARG A 54 10.56 28.78 -7.52
CA ARG A 54 10.18 28.85 -6.09
C ARG A 54 10.34 27.52 -5.38
N ILE A 55 10.03 26.41 -6.04
CA ILE A 55 10.21 25.06 -5.46
C ILE A 55 11.70 24.77 -5.25
N GLU A 56 12.53 24.98 -6.27
CA GLU A 56 13.98 24.73 -6.15
C GLU A 56 14.65 25.64 -5.11
N ALA A 57 14.14 26.86 -4.92
CA ALA A 57 14.62 27.79 -3.90
C ALA A 57 14.09 27.48 -2.48
N GLY A 58 13.27 26.43 -2.30
CA GLY A 58 12.68 26.09 -1.01
C GLY A 58 11.60 27.07 -0.52
N ARG A 59 11.16 28.00 -1.36
CA ARG A 59 10.12 29.01 -1.02
C ARG A 59 8.69 28.48 -1.19
N MET A 60 8.54 27.29 -1.75
CA MET A 60 7.24 26.66 -2.01
C MET A 60 7.37 25.14 -1.93
N VAL A 61 6.52 24.52 -1.11
CA VAL A 61 6.30 23.07 -1.16
C VAL A 61 5.25 22.79 -2.24
N PRO A 62 5.54 21.95 -3.25
CA PRO A 62 4.56 21.62 -4.28
C PRO A 62 3.45 20.74 -3.71
N SER A 63 2.21 20.92 -4.20
CA SER A 63 1.14 19.97 -3.93
C SER A 63 1.45 18.60 -4.57
N ILE A 64 0.83 17.52 -4.09
CA ILE A 64 0.98 16.17 -4.67
C ILE A 64 0.64 16.17 -6.17
N VAL A 65 -0.41 16.91 -6.55
CA VAL A 65 -0.83 17.04 -7.96
C VAL A 65 0.27 17.70 -8.81
N LEU A 66 0.87 18.77 -8.30
CA LEU A 66 1.96 19.47 -8.98
C LEU A 66 3.20 18.59 -9.08
N LEU A 67 3.58 17.93 -7.99
CA LEU A 67 4.72 17.02 -7.98
C LEU A 67 4.52 15.88 -8.99
N ARG A 68 3.31 15.30 -9.05
CA ARG A 68 2.95 14.25 -10.01
C ARG A 68 3.13 14.70 -11.47
N ARG A 69 2.79 15.95 -11.79
CA ARG A 69 3.02 16.53 -13.13
C ARG A 69 4.51 16.67 -13.43
N ILE A 70 5.29 17.19 -12.48
CA ILE A 70 6.73 17.41 -12.64
C ILE A 70 7.48 16.09 -12.84
N ILE A 71 7.32 15.14 -11.93
CA ILE A 71 8.02 13.84 -12.03
C ILE A 71 7.52 13.02 -13.23
N GLY A 72 6.27 13.25 -13.65
CA GLY A 72 5.68 12.61 -14.81
C GLY A 72 6.39 12.91 -16.13
N VAL A 73 7.11 14.05 -16.22
CA VAL A 73 7.92 14.41 -17.40
C VAL A 73 9.00 13.37 -17.71
N VAL A 74 9.55 12.70 -16.68
CA VAL A 74 10.56 11.64 -16.83
C VAL A 74 9.98 10.24 -16.64
N GLY A 75 8.65 10.09 -16.68
CA GLY A 75 7.98 8.81 -16.48
C GLY A 75 7.93 8.32 -15.03
N CYS A 76 8.34 9.12 -14.05
CA CYS A 76 8.26 8.74 -12.64
C CYS A 76 6.82 8.84 -12.10
N ARG A 77 6.53 8.05 -11.06
CA ARG A 77 5.23 7.99 -10.36
C ARG A 77 5.45 8.07 -8.85
N LEU A 78 4.44 8.57 -8.13
CA LEU A 78 4.44 8.54 -6.67
C LEU A 78 3.85 7.21 -6.20
N ALA A 79 4.48 6.62 -5.19
CA ALA A 79 4.00 5.43 -4.50
C ALA A 79 4.11 5.66 -3.00
N VAL A 80 3.13 5.16 -2.24
CA VAL A 80 3.25 5.06 -0.78
C VAL A 80 3.99 3.77 -0.49
N VAL A 81 5.02 3.82 0.34
CA VAL A 81 5.84 2.66 0.71
C VAL A 81 5.88 2.51 2.22
N ASP A 82 6.06 1.29 2.70
CA ASP A 82 6.38 1.03 4.10
C ASP A 82 7.87 1.24 4.39
N GLU A 83 8.27 1.14 5.66
CA GLU A 83 9.66 1.29 6.13
C GLU A 83 10.65 0.32 5.47
N PHE A 84 10.13 -0.78 4.90
CA PHE A 84 10.88 -1.82 4.20
C PHE A 84 10.84 -1.65 2.67
N GLY A 85 10.27 -0.55 2.16
CA GLY A 85 10.18 -0.27 0.74
C GLY A 85 9.08 -0.98 -0.02
N ARG A 86 8.16 -1.66 0.67
CA ARG A 86 7.05 -2.36 0.01
C ARG A 86 6.00 -1.34 -0.36
N VAL A 87 5.56 -1.36 -1.61
CA VAL A 87 4.52 -0.46 -2.10
C VAL A 87 3.17 -0.80 -1.46
N LEU A 88 2.61 0.17 -0.74
CA LEU A 88 1.22 0.13 -0.26
C LEU A 88 0.31 0.32 -1.46
N LYS A 89 -0.36 -0.77 -1.86
CA LYS A 89 -1.35 -0.75 -2.93
C LYS A 89 -2.62 -0.06 -2.42
N PRO A 90 -3.21 0.88 -3.19
CA PRO A 90 -4.52 1.42 -2.85
C PRO A 90 -5.54 0.29 -2.67
N MET A 91 -6.31 0.37 -1.58
CA MET A 91 -7.46 -0.51 -1.39
C MET A 91 -8.47 -0.24 -2.51
N GLN A 92 -8.96 -1.29 -3.15
CA GLN A 92 -10.05 -1.18 -4.12
C GLN A 92 -11.36 -1.29 -3.38
N ASP A 93 -12.23 -0.29 -3.53
CA ASP A 93 -13.61 -0.41 -3.09
C ASP A 93 -14.35 -1.29 -4.11
N TRP A 94 -14.98 -2.37 -3.64
CA TRP A 94 -15.96 -3.10 -4.45
C TRP A 94 -17.30 -2.35 -4.39
N GLN A 95 -17.82 -1.99 -5.56
CA GLN A 95 -19.03 -1.16 -5.68
C GLN A 95 -20.28 -1.82 -5.07
N ASP A 96 -20.29 -3.14 -4.96
CA ASP A 96 -21.48 -3.91 -4.56
C ASP A 96 -21.40 -4.46 -3.13
N THR A 97 -20.37 -4.10 -2.35
CA THR A 97 -20.17 -4.63 -0.98
C THR A 97 -20.66 -3.64 0.07
N TYR A 98 -21.97 -3.38 0.05
CA TYR A 98 -22.66 -2.69 1.14
C TYR A 98 -23.32 -3.72 2.05
N ASN A 99 -23.39 -3.42 3.35
CA ASN A 99 -24.17 -4.24 4.27
C ASN A 99 -25.68 -4.03 4.03
N GLY A 100 -26.53 -4.87 4.62
CA GLY A 100 -28.00 -4.75 4.51
C GLY A 100 -28.61 -3.43 5.01
N ALA A 101 -27.81 -2.50 5.52
CA ALA A 101 -28.21 -1.14 5.90
C ALA A 101 -27.57 -0.05 5.00
N ASP A 102 -27.09 -0.43 3.81
CA ASP A 102 -26.45 0.44 2.82
C ASP A 102 -25.19 1.17 3.32
N ARG A 103 -24.47 0.54 4.26
CA ARG A 103 -23.20 1.05 4.81
C ARG A 103 -22.05 0.19 4.35
N ARG A 104 -20.89 0.82 4.15
CA ARG A 104 -19.65 0.11 3.85
C ARG A 104 -19.19 -0.71 5.05
N TYR A 105 -18.64 -1.88 4.78
CA TYR A 105 -17.93 -2.66 5.78
C TYR A 105 -16.68 -1.91 6.27
N PRO A 106 -16.26 -2.11 7.55
CA PRO A 106 -15.07 -1.44 8.07
C PRO A 106 -13.81 -1.80 7.30
N SER A 107 -13.11 -0.81 6.74
CA SER A 107 -11.94 -0.99 5.86
C SER A 107 -10.71 -1.67 6.47
N HIS A 108 -10.66 -1.80 7.80
CA HIS A 108 -9.56 -2.45 8.51
C HIS A 108 -9.80 -3.97 8.70
N LEU A 109 -10.97 -4.46 8.30
CA LEU A 109 -11.42 -5.84 8.46
C LEU A 109 -11.60 -6.47 7.08
N ASP A 110 -11.33 -7.76 7.00
CA ASP A 110 -11.46 -8.52 5.76
C ASP A 110 -12.89 -9.04 5.67
N THR A 111 -13.63 -8.66 4.61
CA THR A 111 -15.02 -9.09 4.38
C THR A 111 -15.04 -10.57 4.01
N ILE A 112 -15.88 -11.33 4.70
CA ILE A 112 -16.23 -12.73 4.44
C ILE A 112 -17.54 -12.73 3.65
N LEU A 113 -17.56 -13.42 2.52
CA LEU A 113 -18.77 -13.71 1.76
C LEU A 113 -19.24 -15.11 2.15
N ASP A 114 -20.53 -15.26 2.46
CA ASP A 114 -21.17 -16.53 2.86
C ASP A 114 -20.44 -17.28 4.00
N PRO A 115 -20.38 -16.70 5.23
CA PRO A 115 -19.59 -17.25 6.33
C PRO A 115 -20.01 -18.67 6.74
N GLU A 116 -19.06 -19.57 6.95
CA GLU A 116 -19.28 -20.89 7.56
C GLU A 116 -19.53 -20.79 9.08
N PRO A 117 -20.12 -21.81 9.74
CA PRO A 117 -20.30 -21.79 11.19
C PRO A 117 -18.97 -21.65 11.95
N GLY A 118 -18.86 -20.62 12.79
CA GLY A 118 -17.68 -20.29 13.58
C GLY A 118 -16.79 -19.19 12.97
N GLU A 119 -17.12 -18.74 11.75
CA GLU A 119 -16.38 -17.67 11.06
C GLU A 119 -16.91 -16.27 11.39
N TRP A 120 -18.14 -16.16 11.91
CA TRP A 120 -18.77 -14.90 12.26
C TRP A 120 -18.82 -14.69 13.78
N TRP A 121 -18.46 -13.49 14.25
CA TRP A 121 -18.40 -13.15 15.67
C TRP A 121 -19.70 -13.43 16.45
N ALA A 122 -20.86 -13.42 15.77
CA ALA A 122 -22.17 -13.61 16.38
C ALA A 122 -22.70 -15.04 16.29
N ASP A 123 -21.92 -15.98 15.73
CA ASP A 123 -22.24 -17.41 15.75
C ASP A 123 -22.36 -17.92 17.19
N ILE A 124 -21.57 -17.37 18.12
CA ILE A 124 -21.66 -17.69 19.57
C ILE A 124 -23.01 -17.33 20.18
N TYR A 125 -23.77 -16.42 19.55
CA TYR A 125 -25.09 -15.98 19.99
C TYR A 125 -26.23 -16.65 19.20
N GLY A 126 -25.93 -17.54 18.24
CA GLY A 126 -26.93 -18.25 17.44
C GLY A 126 -27.75 -17.37 16.50
N LEU A 127 -27.22 -16.20 16.11
CA LEU A 127 -27.91 -15.27 15.21
C LEU A 127 -27.95 -15.80 13.76
N ALA A 128 -28.94 -15.34 12.98
CA ALA A 128 -29.00 -15.62 11.55
C ALA A 128 -27.82 -14.93 10.83
N ARG A 129 -27.09 -15.69 10.01
CA ARG A 129 -25.91 -15.21 9.30
C ARG A 129 -26.30 -14.26 8.15
N PRO A 130 -25.73 -13.04 8.08
CA PRO A 130 -25.88 -12.20 6.90
C PRO A 130 -25.03 -12.75 5.72
N PRO A 131 -25.44 -12.48 4.47
CA PRO A 131 -24.73 -12.94 3.27
C PRO A 131 -23.28 -12.43 3.22
N GLU A 132 -23.00 -11.22 3.72
CA GLU A 132 -21.64 -10.71 3.88
C GLU A 132 -21.34 -10.22 5.32
N THR A 133 -20.14 -10.51 5.84
CA THR A 133 -19.68 -10.12 7.19
C THR A 133 -18.16 -9.95 7.26
N PHE A 134 -17.50 -9.90 8.44
CA PHE A 134 -16.03 -9.79 8.57
C PHE A 134 -15.45 -10.48 9.82
N TYR A 135 -14.16 -10.85 9.76
CA TYR A 135 -13.40 -11.34 10.92
C TYR A 135 -12.92 -10.18 11.81
N ARG A 136 -13.05 -10.29 13.14
CA ARG A 136 -12.57 -9.26 14.09
C ARG A 136 -11.10 -9.45 14.50
N ASP A 137 -10.61 -10.68 14.61
CA ASP A 137 -9.24 -10.98 15.03
C ASP A 137 -8.22 -10.73 13.89
N ARG A 138 -7.16 -9.95 14.19
CA ARG A 138 -6.08 -9.64 13.24
C ARG A 138 -5.16 -10.83 12.96
N ALA A 139 -4.85 -11.66 13.96
CA ALA A 139 -3.94 -12.79 13.79
C ALA A 139 -4.53 -13.85 12.86
N VAL A 140 -5.83 -14.09 12.98
CA VAL A 140 -6.59 -14.98 12.10
C VAL A 140 -6.58 -14.48 10.66
N ARG A 141 -6.83 -13.19 10.45
CA ARG A 141 -6.80 -12.54 9.12
C ARG A 141 -5.42 -12.61 8.46
N ASP A 142 -4.35 -12.30 9.20
CA ASP A 142 -2.98 -12.36 8.69
C ASP A 142 -2.53 -13.80 8.35
N ALA A 143 -3.04 -14.81 9.07
CA ALA A 143 -2.80 -16.21 8.73
C ALA A 143 -3.57 -16.64 7.47
N MET A 144 -4.84 -16.27 7.34
CA MET A 144 -5.65 -16.53 6.13
C MET A 144 -5.05 -15.85 4.88
N ARG A 145 -4.55 -14.61 5.03
CA ARG A 145 -3.89 -13.86 3.94
C ARG A 145 -2.61 -14.55 3.47
N ARG A 146 -1.76 -15.02 4.39
CA ARG A 146 -0.55 -15.78 4.06
C ARG A 146 -0.89 -17.06 3.30
N ARG A 147 -1.92 -17.78 3.73
CA ARG A 147 -2.39 -19.01 3.07
C ARG A 147 -2.95 -18.76 1.69
N SER A 148 -3.82 -17.75 1.52
CA SER A 148 -4.41 -17.39 0.23
C SER A 148 -3.34 -16.97 -0.78
N GLN A 149 -2.31 -16.22 -0.37
CA GLN A 149 -1.19 -15.87 -1.24
C GLN A 149 -0.37 -17.09 -1.68
N TRP A 150 -0.17 -18.05 -0.77
CA TRP A 150 0.48 -19.32 -1.07
C TRP A 150 -0.36 -20.16 -2.06
N GLU A 151 -1.68 -20.26 -1.84
CA GLU A 151 -2.63 -21.06 -2.65
C GLU A 151 -2.87 -20.46 -4.05
N VAL A 152 -2.94 -19.13 -4.19
CA VAL A 152 -3.11 -18.45 -5.50
C VAL A 152 -1.83 -18.47 -6.33
N ARG A 153 -0.65 -18.51 -5.67
CA ARG A 153 0.65 -18.58 -6.35
C ARG A 153 1.38 -19.88 -6.04
N VAL A 154 0.68 -21.01 -5.99
CA VAL A 154 1.28 -22.34 -5.72
C VAL A 154 2.46 -22.62 -6.64
N ALA A 155 2.39 -22.24 -7.92
CA ALA A 155 3.50 -22.40 -8.84
C ALA A 155 4.78 -21.65 -8.40
N GLN A 156 4.64 -20.48 -7.77
CA GLN A 156 5.75 -19.67 -7.27
C GLN A 156 6.17 -20.05 -5.84
N HIS A 157 5.24 -20.55 -5.02
CA HIS A 157 5.46 -20.84 -3.60
C HIS A 157 5.55 -22.34 -3.26
N ARG A 158 5.57 -23.25 -4.25
CA ARG A 158 5.63 -24.72 -4.04
C ARG A 158 6.80 -25.21 -3.19
N HIS A 159 7.87 -24.41 -3.10
CA HIS A 159 9.09 -24.72 -2.37
C HIS A 159 9.01 -24.31 -0.88
N LEU A 160 7.99 -23.54 -0.50
CA LEU A 160 7.74 -23.14 0.88
C LEU A 160 6.67 -24.07 1.49
N PRO A 161 6.82 -24.47 2.76
CA PRO A 161 5.79 -25.23 3.44
C PRO A 161 4.49 -24.43 3.49
N ARG A 162 3.36 -25.13 3.42
CA ARG A 162 2.04 -24.50 3.49
C ARG A 162 1.93 -23.67 4.79
N PRO A 163 1.50 -22.40 4.72
CA PRO A 163 1.30 -21.58 5.91
C PRO A 163 0.33 -22.25 6.88
N PRO A 164 0.66 -22.36 8.18
CA PRO A 164 -0.20 -22.99 9.17
C PRO A 164 -1.47 -22.16 9.40
N TRP A 165 -2.58 -22.86 9.67
CA TRP A 165 -3.79 -22.22 10.18
C TRP A 165 -3.55 -21.72 11.62
N PRO A 166 -4.16 -20.61 12.06
CA PRO A 166 -4.09 -20.22 13.47
C PRO A 166 -4.62 -21.37 14.33
N PRO A 167 -4.01 -21.67 15.50
CA PRO A 167 -4.46 -22.76 16.36
C PRO A 167 -5.93 -22.57 16.75
N ARG A 168 -6.71 -23.66 16.74
CA ARG A 168 -8.10 -23.66 17.21
C ARG A 168 -8.11 -23.24 18.68
N GLY A 169 -8.83 -22.16 19.01
CA GLY A 169 -8.98 -21.70 20.40
C GLY A 169 -8.62 -20.23 20.65
N VAL A 170 -8.25 -19.46 19.62
CA VAL A 170 -8.24 -17.99 19.72
C VAL A 170 -9.60 -17.51 19.21
N VAL A 171 -10.58 -17.48 20.12
CA VAL A 171 -11.94 -16.95 19.95
C VAL A 171 -12.14 -15.87 20.99
#